data_AF-A0A3N9NTI7-F1
#
_entry.id   AF-A0A3N9NTI7-F1
#
_cell.length_a   1.000
_cell.length_b   1.000
_cell.length_c   1.000
_cell.angle_alpha   90.00
_cell.angle_beta   90.00
_cell.angle_gamma   90.00
#
_symmetry.space_group_name_H-M   'P 1'
#
loop_
_entity.id
_entity.type
_entity.pdbx_description
1 polymer ?
#
loop_
_entity_poly.entity_id
_entity_poly.type
_entity_poly.pdbx_seq_one_letter_code
_entity_poly.pdbx_strand_id
1 'polypeptide(L)'
;MIDVVFKLENSNGIYFSPDPLPVTIALLNYSTGNSDFNLVFTLVNDRVDSVRTFEITKANIFIESNEKITKTLKFSPPRPGFYCVSCTINDRLIRSMLFGYDPEKTETRLTRERDFNEFWFQHNRDLAAVQPGYKMIKSDQSTAELDVYLVELMCLDICRSCGRVWSGQMLRRLTFAKVNRFLSYCDTFRWP
;
A
#
# COMPACT_ATOMS: atom_id res chain seq x y z
N MET A 1 -6.89 8.28 -34.16
CA MET A 1 -6.34 8.18 -32.79
C MET A 1 -6.94 6.94 -32.14
N ILE A 2 -6.18 6.20 -31.35
CA ILE A 2 -6.67 4.98 -30.68
C ILE A 2 -6.55 5.12 -29.18
N ASP A 3 -7.56 4.59 -28.51
CA ASP A 3 -7.54 4.39 -27.08
C ASP A 3 -7.62 2.90 -26.74
N VAL A 4 -6.89 2.51 -25.72
CA VAL A 4 -6.88 1.15 -25.15
C VAL A 4 -7.35 1.29 -23.72
N VAL A 5 -8.44 0.62 -23.37
CA VAL A 5 -9.01 0.64 -22.01
C VAL A 5 -8.98 -0.77 -21.45
N PHE A 6 -8.31 -0.96 -20.32
CA PHE A 6 -8.41 -2.21 -19.57
C PHE A 6 -9.78 -2.31 -18.89
N LYS A 7 -10.43 -3.45 -19.06
CA LYS A 7 -11.65 -3.84 -18.37
C LYS A 7 -11.31 -4.93 -17.38
N LEU A 8 -11.47 -4.62 -16.10
CA LEU A 8 -11.39 -5.60 -15.05
C LEU A 8 -12.66 -6.46 -15.06
N GLU A 9 -12.47 -7.78 -14.95
CA GLU A 9 -13.58 -8.68 -14.62
C GLU A 9 -13.94 -8.56 -13.13
N ASN A 10 -12.93 -8.34 -12.28
CA ASN A 10 -13.11 -8.11 -10.85
C ASN A 10 -12.76 -6.66 -10.49
N SER A 11 -13.71 -5.91 -9.92
CA SER A 11 -13.55 -4.48 -9.64
C SER A 11 -12.42 -4.15 -8.66
N ASN A 12 -12.02 -5.11 -7.82
CA ASN A 12 -10.90 -4.93 -6.89
C ASN A 12 -9.53 -5.27 -7.49
N GLY A 13 -9.48 -5.79 -8.73
CA GLY A 13 -8.22 -6.17 -9.39
C GLY A 13 -7.49 -7.35 -8.76
N ILE A 14 -8.19 -8.15 -7.94
CA ILE A 14 -7.64 -9.34 -7.27
C ILE A 14 -8.21 -10.61 -7.92
N TYR A 15 -7.30 -11.53 -8.21
CA TYR A 15 -7.58 -12.81 -8.86
C TYR A 15 -6.98 -13.94 -8.04
N PHE A 16 -7.56 -15.14 -8.14
CA PHE A 16 -7.20 -16.29 -7.31
C PHE A 16 -6.91 -17.52 -8.16
N SER A 17 -5.96 -18.33 -7.71
CA SER A 17 -5.67 -19.65 -8.28
C SER A 17 -6.88 -20.59 -8.13
N PRO A 18 -7.12 -21.53 -9.08
CA PRO A 18 -6.27 -21.89 -10.23
C PRO A 18 -6.60 -21.12 -11.52
N ASP A 19 -7.51 -20.15 -11.48
CA ASP A 19 -7.96 -19.48 -12.68
C ASP A 19 -6.85 -18.58 -13.25
N PRO A 20 -6.60 -18.65 -14.57
CA PRO A 20 -5.64 -17.76 -15.20
C PRO A 20 -6.14 -16.31 -15.11
N LEU A 21 -5.22 -15.35 -14.98
CA LEU A 21 -5.52 -13.93 -14.92
C LEU A 21 -6.13 -13.46 -16.25
N PRO A 22 -7.46 -13.19 -16.31
CA PRO A 22 -8.09 -12.71 -17.52
C PRO A 22 -7.93 -11.18 -17.59
N VAL A 23 -7.29 -10.73 -18.66
CA VAL A 23 -7.07 -9.32 -18.96
C VAL A 23 -7.89 -8.98 -20.20
N THR A 24 -9.00 -8.29 -19.97
CA THR A 24 -9.86 -7.80 -21.04
C THR A 24 -9.46 -6.39 -21.40
N ILE A 25 -9.30 -6.12 -22.69
CA ILE A 25 -9.07 -4.78 -23.22
C ILE A 25 -10.16 -4.41 -24.20
N ALA A 26 -10.54 -3.14 -24.19
CA ALA A 26 -11.35 -2.52 -25.23
C ALA A 26 -10.47 -1.56 -26.04
N LEU A 27 -10.50 -1.72 -27.35
CA LEU A 27 -9.80 -0.89 -28.32
C LEU A 27 -10.83 -0.05 -29.04
N LEU A 28 -10.59 1.26 -29.11
CA LEU A 28 -11.47 2.21 -29.78
C LEU A 28 -10.69 2.91 -30.89
N ASN A 29 -11.15 2.78 -32.13
CA ASN A 29 -10.58 3.46 -33.27
C ASN A 29 -11.36 4.75 -33.58
N TYR A 30 -10.85 5.90 -33.17
CA TYR A 30 -11.47 7.21 -33.48
C TYR A 30 -11.02 7.77 -34.83
N SER A 31 -10.35 6.99 -35.67
CA SER A 31 -9.98 7.43 -37.01
C SER A 31 -11.05 7.11 -38.03
N THR A 32 -11.08 7.88 -39.11
CA THR A 32 -11.98 7.69 -40.26
C THR A 32 -11.52 6.57 -41.19
N GLY A 33 -10.41 5.89 -40.87
CA GLY A 33 -9.84 4.80 -41.65
C GLY A 33 -9.81 3.51 -40.85
N ASN A 34 -9.88 2.39 -41.56
CA ASN A 34 -9.64 1.08 -40.96
C ASN A 34 -8.17 0.97 -40.58
N SER A 35 -7.87 0.20 -39.54
CA SER A 35 -6.49 0.05 -39.09
C SER A 35 -6.23 -1.33 -38.50
N ASP A 36 -4.98 -1.78 -38.67
CA ASP A 36 -4.47 -3.03 -38.14
C ASP A 36 -3.41 -2.73 -37.07
N PHE A 37 -3.52 -3.37 -35.92
CA PHE A 37 -2.62 -3.19 -34.78
C PHE A 37 -1.95 -4.48 -34.36
N ASN A 38 -0.63 -4.44 -34.32
CA ASN A 38 0.19 -5.44 -33.65
C ASN A 38 0.40 -5.02 -32.20
N LEU A 39 -0.45 -5.52 -31.31
CA LEU A 39 -0.37 -5.26 -29.88
C LEU A 39 0.54 -6.28 -29.21
N VAL A 40 1.44 -5.81 -28.36
CA VAL A 40 2.29 -6.67 -27.53
C VAL A 40 1.96 -6.42 -26.06
N PHE A 41 1.54 -7.49 -25.39
CA PHE A 41 1.22 -7.50 -23.97
C PHE A 41 2.34 -8.19 -23.21
N THR A 42 2.83 -7.54 -22.16
CA THR A 42 3.93 -8.07 -21.35
C THR A 42 3.49 -8.11 -19.88
N LEU A 43 3.52 -9.30 -19.29
CA LEU A 43 3.33 -9.53 -17.87
C LEU A 43 4.68 -9.39 -17.15
N VAL A 44 4.75 -8.46 -16.20
CA VAL A 44 5.93 -8.23 -15.36
C VAL A 44 5.55 -8.25 -13.88
N ASN A 45 6.52 -8.41 -12.99
CA ASN A 45 6.33 -8.15 -11.55
C ASN A 45 6.18 -6.63 -11.30
N ASP A 46 5.63 -6.28 -10.13
CA ASP A 46 5.46 -4.90 -9.66
C ASP A 46 6.72 -4.30 -8.99
N ARG A 47 7.81 -5.06 -8.94
CA ARG A 47 9.01 -4.68 -8.19
C ARG A 47 9.80 -3.56 -8.87
N VAL A 48 10.01 -2.47 -8.13
CA VAL A 48 10.73 -1.26 -8.57
C VAL A 48 12.23 -1.51 -8.77
N ASP A 49 12.81 -2.42 -7.99
CA ASP A 49 14.25 -2.73 -7.96
C ASP A 49 14.67 -3.75 -9.03
N SER A 50 13.76 -4.61 -9.50
CA SER A 50 14.04 -5.60 -10.53
C SER A 50 12.77 -5.96 -11.31
N VAL A 51 12.57 -5.34 -12.47
CA VAL A 51 11.49 -5.70 -13.38
C VAL A 51 11.85 -7.00 -14.09
N ARG A 52 11.04 -8.04 -13.89
CA ARG A 52 11.16 -9.35 -14.53
C ARG A 52 9.94 -9.61 -15.39
N THR A 53 10.18 -9.90 -16.66
CA THR A 53 9.16 -10.38 -17.60
C THR A 53 8.88 -11.85 -17.38
N PHE A 54 7.60 -12.19 -17.27
CA PHE A 54 7.13 -13.57 -17.11
C PHE A 54 6.51 -14.13 -18.39
N GLU A 55 5.71 -13.31 -19.07
CA GLU A 55 4.96 -13.74 -20.25
C GLU A 55 4.85 -12.58 -21.24
N ILE A 56 4.94 -12.90 -22.53
CA ILE A 56 4.72 -11.95 -23.63
C ILE A 56 3.71 -12.58 -24.57
N THR A 57 2.62 -11.86 -24.82
CA THR A 57 1.53 -12.30 -25.70
C THR A 57 1.28 -11.24 -26.76
N LYS A 58 1.19 -11.66 -28.02
CA LYS A 58 0.95 -10.78 -29.17
C LYS A 58 -0.47 -10.97 -29.68
N ALA A 59 -1.11 -9.88 -30.09
CA ALA A 59 -2.43 -9.92 -30.71
C ALA A 59 -2.46 -8.96 -31.91
N ASN A 60 -2.85 -9.50 -33.06
CA ASN A 60 -3.11 -8.72 -34.26
C ASN A 60 -4.61 -8.43 -34.30
N ILE A 61 -4.97 -7.15 -34.37
CA ILE A 61 -6.36 -6.72 -34.28
C ILE A 61 -6.64 -5.71 -35.38
N PHE A 62 -7.54 -6.11 -36.28
CA PHE A 62 -8.15 -5.24 -37.25
C PHE A 62 -9.38 -4.55 -36.64
N ILE A 63 -9.45 -3.23 -36.75
CA ILE A 63 -10.58 -2.43 -36.28
C ILE A 63 -11.02 -1.47 -37.39
N GLU A 64 -12.30 -1.49 -37.71
CA GLU A 64 -12.89 -0.57 -38.66
C GLU A 64 -12.96 0.87 -38.11
N SER A 65 -13.19 1.84 -38.99
CA SER A 65 -13.37 3.24 -38.62
C SER A 65 -14.50 3.42 -37.59
N ASN A 66 -14.25 4.19 -36.53
CA ASN A 66 -15.22 4.49 -35.46
C ASN A 66 -15.77 3.27 -34.71
N GLU A 67 -15.14 2.10 -34.85
CA GLU A 67 -15.58 0.88 -34.20
C GLU A 67 -14.84 0.59 -32.89
N LYS A 68 -15.46 -0.29 -32.10
CA LYS A 68 -14.93 -0.75 -30.82
C LYS A 68 -14.87 -2.27 -30.79
N ILE A 69 -13.68 -2.81 -30.50
CA ILE A 69 -13.47 -4.24 -30.32
C ILE A 69 -12.99 -4.54 -28.91
N THR A 70 -13.43 -5.67 -28.36
CA THR A 70 -12.97 -6.18 -27.06
C THR A 70 -12.17 -7.46 -27.29
N LYS A 71 -11.02 -7.59 -26.62
CA LYS A 71 -10.19 -8.79 -26.63
C LYS A 71 -9.83 -9.18 -25.21
N THR A 72 -9.97 -10.47 -24.89
CA THR A 72 -9.54 -11.04 -23.61
C THR A 72 -8.31 -11.91 -23.84
N LEU A 73 -7.29 -11.67 -23.02
CA LEU A 73 -6.06 -12.45 -22.95
C LEU A 73 -6.00 -13.11 -21.58
N LYS A 74 -5.42 -14.31 -21.51
CA LYS A 74 -5.26 -15.04 -20.26
C LYS A 74 -3.78 -15.16 -19.98
N PHE A 75 -3.38 -14.75 -18.78
CA PHE A 75 -2.01 -14.84 -18.29
C PHE A 75 -1.93 -15.86 -17.16
N SER A 76 -0.75 -16.47 -16.98
CA SER A 76 -0.51 -17.41 -15.89
C SER A 76 0.63 -16.91 -14.99
N PRO A 77 0.32 -16.07 -13.98
CA PRO A 77 1.33 -15.62 -13.04
C PRO A 77 2.00 -16.82 -12.35
N PRO A 78 3.35 -16.86 -12.26
CA PRO A 78 4.06 -18.06 -11.82
C PRO A 78 3.97 -18.30 -10.31
N ARG A 79 3.59 -17.29 -9.52
CA ARG A 79 3.45 -17.37 -8.06
C ARG A 79 2.47 -16.32 -7.52
N PRO A 80 2.00 -16.45 -6.28
CA PRO A 80 1.30 -15.38 -5.58
C PRO A 80 2.08 -14.05 -5.57
N GLY A 81 1.39 -12.92 -5.75
CA GLY A 81 1.98 -11.59 -5.70
C GLY A 81 1.23 -10.56 -6.55
N PHE A 82 1.89 -9.42 -6.78
CA PHE A 82 1.38 -8.34 -7.60
C PHE A 82 2.12 -8.29 -8.94
N TYR A 83 1.37 -7.99 -9.99
CA TYR A 83 1.84 -8.02 -11.37
C TYR A 83 1.32 -6.83 -12.14
N CYS A 84 2.09 -6.41 -13.15
CA CYS A 84 1.70 -5.39 -14.09
C CYS A 84 1.59 -5.99 -15.49
N VAL A 85 0.49 -5.74 -16.19
CA VAL A 85 0.38 -6.01 -17.63
C VAL A 85 0.49 -4.69 -18.37
N SER A 86 1.46 -4.62 -19.26
CA SER A 86 1.69 -3.48 -20.14
C SER A 86 1.27 -3.82 -21.56
N CYS A 87 0.62 -2.87 -22.24
CA CYS A 87 0.24 -2.96 -23.64
C CYS A 87 1.05 -1.96 -24.45
N THR A 88 1.75 -2.45 -25.46
CA THR A 88 2.59 -1.64 -26.36
C THR A 88 2.14 -1.79 -27.81
N ILE A 89 2.27 -0.72 -28.57
CA ILE A 89 2.08 -0.69 -30.03
C ILE A 89 3.34 -0.04 -30.62
N ASN A 90 3.99 -0.71 -31.57
CA ASN A 90 5.26 -0.25 -32.16
C ASN A 90 6.29 0.17 -31.08
N ASP A 91 6.47 -0.69 -30.07
CA ASP A 91 7.36 -0.50 -28.92
C ASP A 91 7.04 0.71 -28.02
N ARG A 92 5.90 1.39 -28.24
CA ARG A 92 5.44 2.49 -27.40
C ARG A 92 4.41 2.00 -26.40
N LEU A 93 4.64 2.25 -25.11
CA LEU A 93 3.68 1.97 -24.05
C LEU A 93 2.41 2.81 -24.26
N ILE A 94 1.27 2.14 -24.42
CA ILE A 94 -0.02 2.80 -24.58
C ILE A 94 -0.75 2.85 -23.24
N ARG A 95 -0.80 1.72 -22.54
CA ARG A 95 -1.41 1.62 -21.22
C ARG A 95 -0.83 0.44 -20.45
N SER A 96 -0.85 0.54 -19.12
CA SER A 96 -0.52 -0.56 -18.21
C SER A 96 -1.52 -0.64 -17.07
N MET A 97 -1.58 -1.79 -16.41
CA MET A 97 -2.46 -2.00 -15.27
C MET A 97 -1.84 -2.98 -14.27
N LEU A 98 -2.08 -2.74 -12.98
CA LEU A 98 -1.64 -3.57 -11.86
C LEU A 98 -2.76 -4.49 -11.36
N PHE A 99 -2.41 -5.69 -10.94
CA PHE A 99 -3.33 -6.70 -10.42
C PHE A 99 -2.67 -7.50 -9.31
N GLY A 100 -3.48 -8.01 -8.38
CA GLY A 100 -3.06 -9.00 -7.39
C GLY A 100 -3.46 -10.40 -7.84
N TYR A 101 -2.56 -11.37 -7.70
CA TYR A 101 -2.82 -12.80 -7.90
C TYR A 101 -2.49 -13.55 -6.62
N ASP A 102 -3.50 -14.14 -5.97
CA ASP A 102 -3.38 -14.77 -4.65
C ASP A 102 -2.60 -13.90 -3.62
N PRO A 103 -2.88 -12.59 -3.48
CA PRO A 103 -2.01 -11.69 -2.71
C PRO A 103 -1.80 -12.14 -1.25
N GLU A 104 -2.79 -12.80 -0.65
CA GLU A 104 -2.73 -13.35 0.71
C GLU A 104 -1.72 -14.51 0.88
N LYS A 105 -1.39 -15.20 -0.21
CA LYS A 105 -0.37 -16.27 -0.22
C LYS A 105 1.02 -15.73 -0.53
N THR A 106 1.20 -14.41 -0.59
CA THR A 106 2.50 -13.79 -0.83
C THR A 106 3.40 -13.99 0.39
N GLU A 107 4.35 -14.90 0.28
CA GLU A 107 5.37 -15.09 1.30
C GLU A 107 6.46 -14.03 1.18
N THR A 108 6.59 -13.20 2.22
CA THR A 108 7.73 -12.29 2.35
C THR A 108 8.77 -12.93 3.27
N ARG A 109 10.02 -12.97 2.81
CA ARG A 109 11.13 -13.44 3.64
C ARG A 109 11.38 -12.40 4.73
N LEU A 110 11.42 -12.84 5.99
CA LEU A 110 11.84 -11.98 7.10
C LEU A 110 13.26 -11.46 6.85
N THR A 111 13.42 -10.14 6.83
CA THR A 111 14.71 -9.44 6.69
C THR A 111 15.34 -9.17 8.06
N ARG A 112 15.13 -10.06 9.03
CA ARG A 112 15.62 -9.90 10.39
C ARG A 112 17.13 -10.15 10.43
N GLU A 113 17.90 -9.15 10.85
CA GLU A 113 19.34 -9.28 11.08
C GLU A 113 19.66 -10.27 12.20
N ARG A 114 20.90 -10.80 12.20
CA ARG A 114 21.32 -11.84 13.17
C ARG A 114 21.29 -11.35 14.62
N ASP A 115 21.62 -10.09 14.83
CA ASP A 115 21.73 -9.41 16.13
C ASP A 115 20.42 -8.72 16.56
N PHE A 116 19.33 -8.84 15.81
CA PHE A 116 18.06 -8.15 16.08
C PHE A 116 17.59 -8.25 17.53
N ASN A 117 17.66 -9.46 18.12
CA ASN A 117 17.24 -9.67 19.50
C ASN A 117 18.19 -8.99 20.51
N GLU A 118 19.50 -9.05 20.24
CA GLU A 118 20.52 -8.44 21.10
C GLU A 118 20.41 -6.92 21.06
N PHE A 119 20.20 -6.34 19.87
CA PHE A 119 19.92 -4.93 19.67
C PHE A 119 18.75 -4.46 20.54
N TRP A 120 17.58 -5.10 20.43
CA TRP A 120 16.40 -4.70 21.21
C TRP A 120 16.56 -4.97 22.71
N PHE A 121 17.23 -6.05 23.09
CA PHE A 121 17.54 -6.33 24.50
C PHE A 121 18.40 -5.22 25.11
N GLN A 122 19.46 -4.82 24.41
CA GLN A 122 20.37 -3.77 24.84
C GLN A 122 19.65 -2.44 24.96
N HIS A 123 18.88 -2.03 23.95
CA HIS A 123 18.14 -0.77 23.97
C HIS A 123 17.06 -0.72 25.06
N ASN A 124 16.37 -1.83 25.33
CA ASN A 124 15.41 -1.90 26.42
C ASN A 124 16.08 -1.77 27.79
N ARG A 125 17.27 -2.37 27.96
CA ARG A 125 18.06 -2.23 29.19
C ARG A 125 18.52 -0.79 29.38
N ASP A 126 19.00 -0.15 28.32
CA ASP A 126 19.46 1.23 28.36
C ASP A 126 18.30 2.18 28.65
N LEU A 127 17.10 1.90 28.13
CA LEU A 127 15.90 2.69 28.39
C LEU A 127 15.44 2.55 29.85
N ALA A 128 15.49 1.34 30.40
CA ALA A 128 15.13 1.09 31.80
C ALA A 128 16.05 1.81 32.80
N ALA A 129 17.28 2.13 32.39
CA ALA A 129 18.23 2.89 33.21
C ALA A 129 17.92 4.40 33.23
N VAL A 130 17.13 4.92 32.27
CA VAL A 130 16.74 6.33 32.22
C VAL A 130 15.60 6.58 33.22
N GLN A 131 15.81 7.50 34.16
CA GLN A 131 14.72 7.97 35.01
C GLN A 131 13.71 8.76 34.15
N PRO A 132 12.43 8.38 34.10
CA PRO A 132 11.48 8.93 33.15
C PRO A 132 11.12 10.41 33.41
N GLY A 133 11.46 10.97 34.57
CA GLY A 133 11.31 12.41 34.87
C GLY A 133 9.91 12.95 34.61
N TYR A 134 8.86 12.15 34.85
CA TYR A 134 7.51 12.48 34.40
C TYR A 134 6.97 13.73 35.10
N LYS A 135 6.30 14.60 34.33
CA LYS A 135 5.54 15.74 34.84
C LYS A 135 4.11 15.65 34.33
N MET A 136 3.15 15.83 35.22
CA MET A 136 1.73 15.90 34.86
C MET A 136 1.22 17.30 35.18
N ILE A 137 0.74 18.00 34.16
CA ILE A 137 0.24 19.37 34.25
C ILE A 137 -1.23 19.34 33.89
N LYS A 138 -2.12 19.73 34.81
CA LYS A 138 -3.56 19.75 34.54
C LYS A 138 -3.88 20.82 33.49
N SER A 139 -4.66 20.44 32.48
CA SER A 139 -5.11 21.28 31.38
C SER A 139 -6.27 22.16 31.81
N ASP A 140 -6.36 23.35 31.22
CA ASP A 140 -7.52 24.23 31.27
C ASP A 140 -8.76 23.62 30.58
N GLN A 141 -8.56 22.62 29.72
CA GLN A 141 -9.63 21.84 29.08
C GLN A 141 -10.28 20.79 30.01
N SER A 142 -9.88 20.71 31.28
CA SER A 142 -10.52 19.83 32.24
C SER A 142 -11.95 20.28 32.54
N THR A 143 -12.89 19.33 32.61
CA THR A 143 -14.29 19.57 32.98
C THR A 143 -14.62 18.90 34.32
N ALA A 144 -15.83 19.10 34.84
CA ALA A 144 -16.28 18.44 36.07
C ALA A 144 -16.31 16.89 35.96
N GLU A 145 -16.36 16.35 34.74
CA GLU A 145 -16.48 14.91 34.49
C GLU A 145 -15.17 14.29 33.98
N LEU A 146 -14.23 15.11 33.49
CA LEU A 146 -13.01 14.68 32.84
C LEU A 146 -11.83 15.59 33.22
N ASP A 147 -10.83 15.02 33.87
CA ASP A 147 -9.55 15.69 34.05
C ASP A 147 -8.64 15.43 32.85
N VAL A 148 -8.12 16.49 32.24
CA VAL A 148 -7.17 16.40 31.14
C VAL A 148 -5.80 16.86 31.64
N TYR A 149 -4.75 16.08 31.36
CA TYR A 149 -3.38 16.37 31.75
C TYR A 149 -2.46 16.40 30.54
N LEU A 150 -1.53 17.35 30.51
CA LEU A 150 -0.33 17.28 29.70
C LEU A 150 0.72 16.49 30.48
N VAL A 151 1.19 15.40 29.90
CA VAL A 151 2.25 14.55 30.43
C VAL A 151 3.52 14.80 29.64
N GLU A 152 4.57 15.21 30.34
CA GLU A 152 5.93 15.29 29.82
C GLU A 152 6.75 14.13 30.38
N LEU A 153 7.58 13.48 29.55
CA LEU A 153 8.46 12.39 29.95
C LEU A 153 9.81 12.46 29.21
N MET A 154 10.84 11.92 29.84
CA MET A 154 12.18 11.80 29.26
C MET A 154 12.33 10.46 28.51
N CYS A 155 13.01 10.50 27.37
CA CYS A 155 13.37 9.33 26.56
C CYS A 155 14.89 9.31 26.29
N LEU A 156 15.40 8.18 25.81
CA LEU A 156 16.82 7.99 25.47
C LEU A 156 17.31 8.99 24.39
N ASP A 157 18.60 9.33 24.48
CA ASP A 157 19.31 10.36 23.73
C ASP A 157 19.04 10.38 22.21
N ILE A 158 18.27 11.39 21.79
CA ILE A 158 18.47 12.24 20.59
C ILE A 158 17.51 13.45 20.61
N CYS A 159 16.53 13.50 21.51
CA CYS A 159 15.65 14.65 21.66
C CYS A 159 15.57 15.09 23.11
N ARG A 160 16.23 16.20 23.46
CA ARG A 160 16.07 16.91 24.75
C ARG A 160 14.65 17.46 25.01
N SER A 161 13.67 17.07 24.20
CA SER A 161 12.23 17.29 24.39
C SER A 161 11.41 16.39 23.45
N CYS A 162 11.34 15.08 23.68
CA CYS A 162 10.47 14.19 22.89
C CYS A 162 9.47 13.44 23.77
N GLY A 163 8.33 14.08 24.02
CA GLY A 163 7.18 13.42 24.61
C GLY A 163 6.30 14.41 25.34
N ARG A 164 5.44 15.13 24.60
CA ARG A 164 4.25 15.76 25.17
C ARG A 164 3.07 14.89 24.78
N VAL A 165 2.47 14.24 25.77
CA VAL A 165 1.31 13.37 25.58
C VAL A 165 0.15 13.97 26.37
N TRP A 166 -1.01 14.13 25.73
CA TRP A 166 -2.23 14.47 26.46
C TRP A 166 -2.87 13.19 27.03
N SER A 167 -3.23 13.19 28.30
CA SER A 167 -3.91 12.09 29.01
C SER A 167 -5.23 12.60 29.57
N GLY A 168 -6.34 11.97 29.21
CA GLY A 168 -7.64 12.17 29.87
C GLY A 168 -7.88 11.11 30.95
N GLN A 169 -8.39 11.52 32.11
CA GLN A 169 -8.83 10.65 33.19
C GLN A 169 -10.26 11.04 33.61
N MET A 170 -11.20 10.11 33.48
CA MET A 170 -12.60 10.34 33.83
C MET A 170 -12.77 10.30 35.35
N LEU A 171 -13.45 11.25 35.98
CA LEU A 171 -13.54 11.28 37.44
C LEU A 171 -14.68 10.38 37.96
N ARG A 172 -14.47 9.06 38.00
CA ARG A 172 -15.26 8.13 38.84
C ARG A 172 -14.34 7.12 39.53
N ARG A 173 -14.65 6.80 40.79
CA ARG A 173 -13.87 6.00 41.73
C ARG A 173 -13.83 4.51 41.33
N LEU A 174 -13.22 4.17 40.20
CA LEU A 174 -12.98 2.80 39.72
C LEU A 174 -11.67 2.76 38.90
N THR A 175 -10.98 1.63 38.93
CA THR A 175 -9.75 1.33 38.19
C THR A 175 -9.90 1.68 36.71
N PHE A 176 -9.07 2.57 36.16
CA PHE A 176 -9.18 3.04 34.77
C PHE A 176 -8.53 2.08 33.78
N ALA A 177 -9.21 1.80 32.67
CA ALA A 177 -8.57 1.27 31.47
C ALA A 177 -7.78 2.39 30.78
N LYS A 178 -6.48 2.19 30.56
CA LYS A 178 -5.61 3.16 29.86
C LYS A 178 -5.52 2.78 28.39
N VAL A 179 -5.92 3.69 27.51
CA VAL A 179 -5.73 3.56 26.06
C VAL A 179 -4.60 4.49 25.64
N ASN A 180 -3.53 3.94 25.07
CA ASN A 180 -2.45 4.72 24.49
C ASN A 180 -2.72 4.89 22.99
N ARG A 181 -2.80 6.13 22.52
CA ARG A 181 -2.95 6.44 21.09
C ARG A 181 -1.64 7.02 20.56
N PHE A 182 -1.08 6.36 19.55
CA PHE A 182 0.06 6.88 18.79
C PHE A 182 -0.46 7.64 17.57
N LEU A 183 0.11 8.82 17.30
CA LEU A 183 -0.22 9.60 16.11
C LEU A 183 0.51 9.03 14.90
N SER A 184 -0.12 9.18 13.73
CA SER A 184 0.50 8.80 12.47
C SER A 184 1.52 9.86 12.03
N TYR A 185 2.32 9.53 11.02
CA TYR A 185 3.36 10.42 10.52
C TYR A 185 2.76 11.73 10.00
N CYS A 186 3.31 12.87 10.43
CA CYS A 186 2.84 14.24 10.14
C CYS A 186 1.49 14.68 10.73
N ASP A 187 0.84 13.88 11.59
CA ASP A 187 -0.37 14.34 12.27
C ASP A 187 -0.05 15.22 13.48
N THR A 188 -0.67 16.39 13.53
CA THR A 188 -0.80 17.17 14.77
C THR A 188 -2.15 16.86 15.41
N PHE A 189 -2.16 16.37 16.65
CA PHE A 189 -3.39 16.18 17.39
C PHE A 189 -4.02 17.55 17.70
N ARG A 190 -5.18 17.83 17.10
CA ARG A 190 -6.09 18.91 17.53
C ARG A 190 -7.26 18.26 18.25
N TRP A 191 -7.56 18.74 19.45
CA TRP A 191 -8.82 18.45 20.09
C TRP A 191 -9.97 19.02 19.23
N PRO A 192 -11.08 18.29 19.06
CA PRO A 192 -12.32 18.86 18.53
C PRO A 192 -12.90 19.93 19.47
#